data_AF-A0A240C2F7-F1
#
_entry.id   AF-A0A240C2F7-F1
#
_cell.length_a   1.000
_cell.length_b   1.000
_cell.length_c   1.000
_cell.angle_alpha   90.00
_cell.angle_beta   90.00
_cell.angle_gamma   90.00
#
_symmetry.space_group_name_H-M   'P 1'
#
loop_
_entity.id
_entity.type
_entity.pdbx_description
1 polymer ?
#
loop_
_entity_poly.entity_id
_entity_poly.type
_entity_poly.pdbx_seq_one_letter_code
_entity_poly.pdbx_strand_id
1 'polypeptide(L)'
;MLRDHLKLNDSDTLEKIGSIHLQNQGQEEISEFVVKNAAGAQVGKVSVHDHLSTRRSYPTSYRITQTDMAGRVVVDAMRDSL
;
A
#
# COMPACT_ATOMS: atom_id res chain seq x y z
N MET A 1 -9.17 7.61 -2.79
CA MET A 1 -9.16 6.40 -1.94
C MET A 1 -8.12 5.43 -2.49
N LEU A 2 -7.41 4.64 -1.66
CA LEU A 2 -6.25 3.81 -2.05
C LEU A 2 -6.41 3.02 -3.38
N ARG A 3 -7.60 2.48 -3.66
CA ARG A 3 -7.89 1.75 -4.92
C ARG A 3 -7.62 2.58 -6.18
N ASP A 4 -7.83 3.89 -6.13
CA ASP A 4 -7.69 4.80 -7.27
C ASP A 4 -6.23 4.89 -7.76
N HIS A 5 -5.29 4.46 -6.92
CA HIS A 5 -3.86 4.49 -7.21
C HIS A 5 -3.30 3.12 -7.59
N LEU A 6 -4.14 2.10 -7.70
CA LEU A 6 -3.73 0.72 -7.95
C LEU A 6 -4.24 0.24 -9.30
N LYS A 7 -3.51 -0.69 -9.91
CA LYS A 7 -3.98 -1.42 -11.10
C LYS A 7 -4.72 -2.66 -10.64
N LEU A 8 -6.03 -2.52 -10.45
CA LEU A 8 -6.95 -3.56 -10.01
C LEU A 8 -8.08 -3.69 -11.02
N ASN A 9 -8.60 -4.90 -11.18
CA ASN A 9 -9.88 -5.11 -11.86
C ASN A 9 -11.04 -4.85 -10.90
N ASP A 10 -12.24 -4.62 -11.43
CA ASP A 10 -13.44 -4.33 -10.63
C ASP A 10 -13.77 -5.46 -9.63
N SER A 11 -13.50 -6.71 -10.02
CA SER A 11 -13.74 -7.90 -9.20
C SER A 11 -12.61 -8.23 -8.22
N ASP A 12 -11.50 -7.50 -8.26
CA ASP A 12 -10.36 -7.77 -7.38
C ASP A 12 -10.62 -7.16 -5.99
N THR A 13 -10.20 -7.85 -4.94
CA THR A 13 -10.34 -7.40 -3.55
C THR A 13 -8.97 -7.13 -2.94
N LEU A 14 -8.93 -6.16 -2.03
CA LEU A 14 -7.75 -5.81 -1.25
C LEU A 14 -8.00 -6.23 0.19
N GLU A 15 -7.11 -7.04 0.73
CA GLU A 15 -7.17 -7.47 2.12
C GLU A 15 -5.93 -6.97 2.86
N LYS A 16 -6.12 -6.19 3.92
CA LYS A 16 -5.02 -5.75 4.78
C LYS A 16 -4.53 -6.96 5.57
N ILE A 17 -3.27 -7.33 5.38
CA ILE A 17 -2.64 -8.46 6.07
C ILE A 17 -1.86 -8.01 7.31
N GLY A 18 -1.42 -6.76 7.34
CA GLY A 18 -0.64 -6.26 8.46
C GLY A 18 -0.28 -4.79 8.32
N SER A 19 0.37 -4.31 9.38
CA SER A 19 0.99 -2.99 9.43
C SER A 19 2.28 -3.08 10.23
N ILE A 20 3.38 -2.63 9.66
CA ILE A 20 4.70 -2.58 10.28
C ILE A 20 4.95 -1.14 10.69
N HIS A 21 5.18 -0.93 11.98
CA HIS A 21 5.65 0.37 12.48
C HIS A 21 7.17 0.34 12.52
N LEU A 22 7.82 1.16 11.69
CA LEU A 22 9.28 1.27 11.73
C LEU A 22 9.71 2.16 12.89
N GLN A 23 10.80 1.77 13.56
CA GLN A 23 11.37 2.51 14.69
C GLN A 23 12.16 3.76 14.25
N ASN A 24 11.66 4.46 13.23
CA ASN A 24 12.23 5.68 12.66
C ASN A 24 11.69 6.89 13.43
N GLN A 25 11.80 6.91 14.76
CA GLN A 25 11.08 7.85 15.64
C GLN A 25 9.56 7.88 15.39
N GLY A 26 8.97 6.78 14.91
CA GLY A 26 7.54 6.69 14.58
C GLY A 26 7.13 7.43 13.31
N GLN A 27 8.08 7.76 12.43
CA GLN A 27 7.85 8.54 11.21
C GLN A 27 7.43 7.70 10.00
N GLU A 28 7.31 6.38 10.12
CA GLU A 28 6.90 5.54 9.01
C GLU A 28 6.07 4.34 9.48
N GLU A 29 4.86 4.23 8.92
CA GLU A 29 4.01 3.05 9.03
C GLU A 29 3.89 2.41 7.64
N ILE A 30 4.12 1.11 7.55
CA ILE A 30 3.97 0.36 6.30
C ILE A 30 2.74 -0.52 6.44
N SER A 31 1.67 -0.20 5.74
CA SER A 31 0.51 -1.08 5.62
C SER A 31 0.66 -2.04 4.45
N GLU A 32 0.53 -3.33 4.73
CA GLU A 32 0.63 -4.39 3.72
C GLU A 32 -0.75 -4.95 3.38
N PHE A 33 -0.99 -5.11 2.09
CA PHE A 33 -2.22 -5.63 1.53
C PHE A 33 -1.94 -6.74 0.52
N VAL A 34 -2.86 -7.68 0.45
CA VAL A 34 -2.88 -8.72 -0.57
C VAL A 34 -3.99 -8.42 -1.55
N VAL A 35 -3.68 -8.52 -2.84
CA VAL A 35 -4.67 -8.43 -3.91
C VAL A 35 -5.16 -9.84 -4.22
N LYS A 36 -6.47 -10.06 -4.09
CA LYS A 36 -7.15 -11.31 -4.45
C LYS A 36 -8.06 -11.08 -5.64
N ASN A 37 -8.09 -12.03 -6.57
CA ASN A 37 -9.03 -11.98 -7.68
C ASN A 37 -10.44 -12.44 -7.27
N ALA A 38 -11.38 -12.43 -8.22
CA ALA A 38 -12.76 -12.89 -8.02
C ALA A 38 -12.87 -14.34 -7.50
N ALA A 39 -11.87 -15.19 -7.79
CA ALA A 39 -11.82 -16.58 -7.32
C ALA A 39 -11.18 -16.71 -5.92
N GLY A 40 -10.80 -15.59 -5.28
CA GLY A 40 -10.12 -15.57 -3.99
C GLY A 40 -8.63 -15.90 -4.06
N ALA A 41 -8.07 -16.12 -5.24
CA ALA A 41 -6.66 -16.42 -5.42
C ALA A 41 -5.83 -15.13 -5.34
N GLN A 42 -4.70 -15.20 -4.64
CA GLN A 42 -3.76 -14.10 -4.55
C GLN A 42 -3.11 -13.84 -5.92
N VAL A 43 -3.20 -12.59 -6.39
CA VAL A 43 -2.66 -12.15 -7.69
C VAL A 43 -1.59 -11.07 -7.56
N GLY A 44 -1.40 -10.52 -6.36
CA GLY A 44 -0.36 -9.54 -6.10
C GLY A 44 -0.33 -9.08 -4.65
N LYS A 45 0.57 -8.15 -4.38
CA LYS A 45 0.70 -7.48 -3.08
C LYS A 45 0.76 -5.98 -3.29
N VAL A 46 0.31 -5.24 -2.27
CA VAL A 46 0.41 -3.79 -2.22
C VAL A 46 1.03 -3.41 -0.89
N SER A 47 2.06 -2.58 -0.90
CA SER A 47 2.59 -1.91 0.29
C SER A 47 2.32 -0.42 0.20
N VAL A 48 1.85 0.15 1.30
CA VAL A 48 1.62 1.59 1.45
C VAL A 48 2.51 2.06 2.58
N HIS A 49 3.42 2.97 2.26
CA HIS A 49 4.35 3.57 3.21
C HIS A 49 3.84 4.96 3.56
N ASP A 50 3.37 5.10 4.78
CA ASP A 50 2.85 6.34 5.34
C ASP A 50 4.02 7.05 6.02
N HIS A 51 4.56 8.06 5.36
CA HIS A 51 5.61 8.90 5.95
C HIS A 51 4.97 9.95 6.84
N LEU A 52 5.13 9.80 8.15
CA LEU A 52 4.65 10.68 9.20
C LEU A 52 5.68 11.78 9.50
N SER A 53 5.22 13.02 9.60
CA SER A 53 6.07 14.11 10.10
C SER A 53 6.11 14.09 11.62
N THR A 54 7.28 14.33 12.22
CA THR A 54 7.38 14.59 13.67
C THR A 54 6.76 15.93 14.09
N ARG A 55 6.45 16.82 13.14
CA ARG A 55 5.89 18.16 13.42
C ARG A 55 4.38 18.25 13.20
N ARG A 56 3.75 17.25 12.60
CA ARG A 56 2.32 17.25 12.27
C ARG A 56 1.70 15.91 12.63
N SER A 57 0.45 15.92 13.05
CA SER A 57 -0.28 14.72 13.49
C SER A 57 -0.82 13.85 12.34
N TYR A 58 -0.36 14.06 11.10
CA TYR A 58 -0.83 13.34 9.91
C TYR A 58 0.33 13.02 8.94
N PRO A 59 0.19 11.98 8.09
CA PRO A 59 1.20 11.64 7.11
C PRO A 59 1.46 12.78 6.12
N THR A 60 2.72 13.06 5.83
CA THR A 60 3.13 14.07 4.85
C THR A 60 3.16 13.55 3.42
N SER A 61 3.37 12.24 3.26
CA SER A 61 3.38 11.61 1.95
C SER A 61 3.17 10.11 2.07
N TYR A 62 2.66 9.53 1.00
CA TYR A 62 2.32 8.13 0.85
C TYR A 62 3.12 7.57 -0.33
N ARG A 63 3.86 6.50 -0.13
CA ARG A 63 4.41 5.71 -1.25
C ARG A 63 3.62 4.43 -1.39
N ILE A 64 3.02 4.24 -2.56
CA ILE A 64 2.18 3.09 -2.87
C ILE A 64 2.96 2.25 -3.86
N THR A 65 3.28 1.02 -3.47
CA THR A 65 3.96 0.04 -4.33
C THR A 65 3.05 -1.17 -4.52
N GLN A 66 2.81 -1.57 -5.77
CA GLN A 66 2.09 -2.79 -6.12
C GLN A 66 3.03 -3.74 -6.83
N THR A 67 3.04 -5.00 -6.41
CA THR A 67 3.81 -6.06 -7.04
C THR A 67 2.89 -7.19 -7.55
N ASP A 68 3.29 -7.80 -8.66
CA ASP A 68 2.67 -9.04 -9.14
C ASP A 68 3.16 -10.27 -8.35
N MET A 69 2.62 -11.44 -8.66
CA MET A 69 3.06 -12.71 -8.05
C MET A 69 4.52 -13.09 -8.35
N ALA A 70 5.12 -12.51 -9.39
CA ALA A 70 6.53 -12.69 -9.72
C ALA A 70 7.45 -11.67 -9.02
N GLY A 71 6.88 -10.79 -8.18
CA GLY A 71 7.62 -9.74 -7.47
C GLY A 71 7.98 -8.53 -8.34
N ARG A 72 7.44 -8.43 -9.56
CA ARG A 72 7.67 -7.26 -10.43
C ARG A 72 6.79 -6.12 -9.97
N VAL A 73 7.38 -4.92 -9.94
CA VAL A 73 6.65 -3.70 -9.59
C VAL A 73 5.77 -3.27 -10.76
N VAL A 74 4.46 -3.24 -10.51
CA VAL A 74 3.43 -2.86 -11.49
C VAL A 74 2.99 -1.41 -11.29
N VAL A 75 3.04 -0.94 -10.04
CA VAL A 75 2.81 0.45 -9.64
C VAL A 75 3.85 0.84 -8.60
N ASP A 76 4.46 2.01 -8.78
CA ASP A 76 5.23 2.71 -7.76
C ASP A 76 4.88 4.20 -7.90
N ALA A 77 4.20 4.74 -6.89
CA ALA A 77 3.70 6.11 -6.93
C ALA A 77 3.86 6.78 -5.56
N MET A 78 4.38 8.00 -5.58
CA MET A 78 4.41 8.89 -4.43
C MET A 78 3.25 9.88 -4.50
N ARG A 79 2.53 10.07 -3.39
CA ARG A 79 1.35 10.91 -3.28
C ARG A 79 1.37 11.72 -1.99
N ASP A 80 0.86 12.93 -2.04
CA ASP A 80 0.71 13.76 -0.84
C ASP A 80 -0.64 13.49 -0.12
N SER A 81 -1.54 12.74 -0.75
CA SER A 81 -2.87 12.37 -0.22
C SER A 81 -3.38 11.04 -0.83
N LEU A 82 -4.31 10.39 -0.12
CA LEU A 82 -4.93 9.08 -0.45
C LEU A 82 -6.45 9.15 -0.58
#